data_AF-Q23CY4-F1
#
_entry.id   AF-Q23CY4-F1
#
_cell.length_a   1.000
_cell.length_b   1.000
_cell.length_c   1.000
_cell.angle_alpha   90.00
_cell.angle_beta   90.00
_cell.angle_gamma   90.00
#
_symmetry.space_group_name_H-M   'P 1'
#
loop_
_entity.id
_entity.type
_entity.pdbx_description
1 polymer ?
#
loop_
_entity_poly.entity_id
_entity_poly.type
_entity_poly.pdbx_seq_one_letter_code
_entity_poly.pdbx_strand_id
1 'polypeptide(L)'
;MQNLDKNLNEDQSVVVAFGSTGCGKSTILNYLLEKTLIIKYLNLQARLCCDDPESFQIGHSVKSTTQNIQIKQNGLLKLADFPGLYDTRGIEIQVLNLLIGQID
;
A
#
# COMPACT_ATOMS: atom_id res chain seq x y z
N MET A 1 -23.03 -3.19 -40.00
CA MET A 1 -22.40 -3.87 -38.84
C MET A 1 -22.25 -2.83 -37.76
N GLN A 2 -22.92 -3.03 -36.62
CA GLN A 2 -22.96 -2.06 -35.52
C GLN A 2 -21.60 -1.94 -34.84
N ASN A 3 -21.26 -0.70 -34.48
CA ASN A 3 -20.11 -0.31 -33.67
C ASN A 3 -20.07 -1.12 -32.37
N LEU A 4 -18.97 -1.83 -32.12
CA LEU A 4 -18.57 -2.22 -30.77
C LEU A 4 -17.59 -1.20 -30.23
N ASP A 5 -18.06 0.03 -30.01
CA ASP A 5 -17.50 0.85 -28.95
C ASP A 5 -18.00 0.25 -27.64
N LYS A 6 -17.34 -0.82 -27.19
CA LYS A 6 -17.48 -1.25 -25.80
C LYS A 6 -16.85 -0.14 -24.98
N ASN A 7 -17.69 0.79 -24.54
CA ASN A 7 -17.39 1.71 -23.46
C ASN A 7 -17.29 0.84 -22.19
N LEU A 8 -16.14 0.19 -22.04
CA LEU A 8 -15.77 -0.52 -20.83
C LEU A 8 -15.44 0.56 -19.80
N ASN A 9 -16.48 1.10 -19.15
CA ASN A 9 -16.33 1.62 -17.80
C ASN A 9 -15.99 0.38 -16.93
N GLU A 10 -14.75 -0.10 -17.01
CA GLU A 10 -14.32 -1.21 -16.18
C GLU A 10 -14.29 -0.70 -14.74
N ASP A 11 -15.12 -1.30 -13.88
CA ASP A 11 -15.20 -0.92 -12.48
C ASP A 11 -13.81 -1.01 -11.84
N GLN A 12 -13.27 0.13 -11.41
CA GLN A 12 -12.01 0.17 -10.67
C GLN A 12 -12.21 -0.56 -9.34
N SER A 13 -11.39 -1.59 -9.11
CA SER A 13 -11.39 -2.33 -7.84
C SER A 13 -10.41 -1.69 -6.88
N VAL A 14 -10.87 -1.41 -5.65
CA VAL A 14 -10.03 -0.81 -4.60
C VAL A 14 -9.57 -1.89 -3.63
N VAL A 15 -8.26 -1.99 -3.43
CA VAL A 15 -7.65 -2.88 -2.42
C VAL A 15 -7.04 -2.01 -1.33
N VAL A 16 -7.49 -2.21 -0.09
CA VAL A 16 -7.00 -1.49 1.07
C VAL A 16 -6.19 -2.44 1.95
N ALA A 17 -4.92 -2.15 2.17
CA ALA A 17 -4.10 -2.89 3.12
C ALA A 17 -4.11 -2.17 4.47
N PHE A 18 -4.66 -2.86 5.48
CA PHE A 18 -4.85 -2.33 6.83
C PHE A 18 -4.45 -3.36 7.89
N GLY A 19 -3.84 -2.92 8.99
CA GLY A 19 -3.34 -3.81 10.06
C GLY A 19 -2.08 -3.30 10.74
N SER A 20 -1.60 -4.04 11.75
CA SER A 20 -0.47 -3.67 12.60
C SER A 20 0.83 -3.36 11.84
N THR A 21 1.72 -2.56 12.44
CA THR A 21 3.08 -2.37 11.90
C THR A 21 3.81 -3.71 11.80
N GLY A 22 4.52 -3.94 10.70
CA GLY A 22 5.31 -5.16 10.48
C GLY A 22 4.55 -6.38 9.92
N CYS A 23 3.23 -6.31 9.69
CA CYS A 23 2.46 -7.46 9.16
C CYS A 23 2.58 -7.69 7.64
N GLY A 24 3.38 -6.89 6.91
CA GLY A 24 3.65 -7.10 5.49
C GLY A 24 2.70 -6.41 4.50
N LYS A 25 1.94 -5.39 4.92
CA LYS A 25 1.01 -4.62 4.06
C LYS A 25 1.67 -4.07 2.79
N SER A 26 2.69 -3.23 2.93
CA SER A 26 3.41 -2.63 1.80
C SER A 26 4.09 -3.69 0.92
N THR A 27 4.45 -4.84 1.50
CA THR A 27 5.02 -5.97 0.77
C THR A 27 4.00 -6.61 -0.17
N ILE A 28 2.81 -6.97 0.32
CA ILE A 28 1.79 -7.58 -0.53
C ILE A 28 1.26 -6.60 -1.58
N LEU A 29 1.17 -5.31 -1.25
CA LEU A 29 0.77 -4.30 -2.22
C LEU A 29 1.81 -4.10 -3.34
N ASN A 30 3.10 -4.15 -3.02
CA ASN A 30 4.15 -4.12 -4.05
C ASN A 30 4.12 -5.34 -4.96
N TYR A 31 3.78 -6.52 -4.41
CA TYR A 31 3.56 -7.70 -5.23
C TYR A 31 2.37 -7.51 -6.19
N LEU A 32 1.26 -6.92 -5.74
CA LEU A 32 0.10 -6.58 -6.59
C LEU A 32 0.38 -5.46 -7.61
N LEU A 33 1.35 -4.59 -7.34
CA LEU A 33 1.90 -3.62 -8.31
C LEU A 33 2.91 -4.24 -9.29
N GLU A 34 3.09 -5.57 -9.26
CA GLU A 34 4.06 -6.29 -10.09
C GLU A 34 5.50 -5.81 -9.88
N LYS A 35 5.81 -5.29 -8.69
CA LYS A 35 7.16 -4.83 -8.36
C LYS A 35 8.06 -6.01 -7.99
N THR A 36 9.30 -5.95 -8.45
CA THR A 36 10.33 -6.90 -8.04
C THR A 36 10.73 -6.64 -6.59
N LEU A 37 10.49 -7.64 -5.74
CA LEU A 37 10.93 -7.65 -4.34
C LEU A 37 12.32 -8.28 -4.24
N ILE A 38 13.23 -7.62 -3.53
CA ILE A 38 14.65 -8.02 -3.45
C ILE A 38 15.05 -8.17 -1.99
N ILE A 39 15.85 -9.18 -1.67
CA ILE A 39 16.48 -9.30 -0.36
C ILE A 39 17.85 -8.63 -0.40
N LYS A 40 18.03 -7.59 0.43
CA LYS A 40 19.31 -6.91 0.65
C LYS A 40 19.89 -7.29 2.00
N TYR A 41 21.20 -7.53 2.05
CA TYR A 41 21.92 -7.83 3.27
C TYR A 41 22.67 -6.58 3.74
N LEU A 42 22.30 -6.04 4.90
CA LEU A 42 22.92 -4.87 5.53
C LEU A 42 23.35 -5.25 6.94
N ASN A 43 24.66 -5.18 7.22
CA ASN A 43 25.22 -5.51 8.55
C ASN A 43 24.72 -6.87 9.09
N LEU A 44 24.77 -7.92 8.28
CA LEU A 44 24.29 -9.28 8.59
C LEU A 44 22.77 -9.43 8.77
N GLN A 45 21.98 -8.39 8.48
CA GLN A 45 20.51 -8.47 8.49
C GLN A 45 19.97 -8.53 7.06
N ALA A 46 19.12 -9.53 6.79
CA ALA A 46 18.33 -9.59 5.56
C ALA A 46 17.14 -8.62 5.66
N ARG A 47 16.96 -7.79 4.62
CA ARG A 47 15.85 -6.84 4.49
C ARG A 47 15.17 -7.04 3.15
N LEU A 48 13.85 -7.12 3.18
CA LEU A 48 13.05 -7.13 1.96
C LEU A 48 12.85 -5.71 1.48
N CYS A 49 13.27 -5.39 0.26
CA CYS A 49 13.24 -4.06 -0.33
C CYS A 49 12.61 -4.08 -1.72
N CYS A 50 12.28 -2.90 -2.23
CA CYS A 50 11.95 -2.67 -3.63
C CYS A 50 12.68 -1.39 -4.08
N ASP A 51 13.45 -1.48 -5.16
CA ASP A 51 14.27 -0.34 -5.65
C ASP A 51 13.53 0.52 -6.70
N ASP A 52 12.22 0.34 -6.81
CA ASP A 52 11.38 1.11 -7.70
C ASP A 52 10.85 2.36 -6.96
N PRO A 53 11.07 3.59 -7.47
CA PRO A 53 10.55 4.81 -6.85
C PRO A 53 9.01 4.85 -6.79
N GLU A 54 8.35 4.11 -7.68
CA GLU A 54 6.91 3.93 -7.69
C GLU A 54 6.44 2.76 -6.83
N SER A 55 7.30 2.15 -6.00
CA SER A 55 6.88 1.17 -5.00
C SER A 55 6.30 1.81 -3.74
N PHE A 56 5.48 1.05 -3.00
CA PHE A 56 5.16 1.36 -1.62
C PHE A 56 6.40 1.18 -0.75
N GLN A 57 6.61 2.08 0.21
CA GLN A 57 7.76 1.98 1.09
C GLN A 57 7.62 0.79 2.04
N ILE A 58 8.49 -0.22 1.90
CA ILE A 58 8.56 -1.33 2.84
C ILE A 58 9.32 -0.88 4.08
N GLY A 59 8.64 -0.81 5.23
CA GLY A 59 9.29 -0.49 6.50
C GLY A 59 10.29 -1.58 6.92
N HIS A 60 11.47 -1.19 7.40
CA HIS A 60 12.53 -2.11 7.89
C HIS A 60 12.76 -2.01 9.40
N SER A 61 11.94 -1.25 10.10
CA SER A 61 12.01 -1.05 11.55
C SER A 61 10.66 -1.31 12.19
N VAL A 62 10.68 -1.60 13.50
CA VAL A 62 9.48 -1.61 14.36
C VAL A 62 8.75 -0.25 14.35
N LYS A 63 9.43 0.81 13.88
CA LYS A 63 8.85 2.12 13.56
C LYS A 63 8.22 2.10 12.17
N SER A 64 6.95 2.47 12.07
CA SER A 64 6.28 2.74 10.80
C SER A 64 6.91 3.97 10.16
N THR A 65 7.34 3.84 8.92
CA THR A 65 7.70 4.97 8.03
C THR A 65 6.48 5.49 7.27
N THR A 66 5.41 4.71 7.17
CA THR A 66 4.15 5.10 6.54
C THR A 66 3.34 5.94 7.52
N GLN A 67 3.51 7.27 7.48
CA GLN A 67 2.75 8.23 8.30
C GLN A 67 1.48 8.74 7.60
N ASN A 68 1.40 8.58 6.28
CA ASN A 68 0.26 8.98 5.45
C ASN A 68 -0.18 7.80 4.59
N ILE A 69 -1.45 7.78 4.20
CA ILE A 69 -1.95 6.78 3.24
C ILE A 69 -1.25 6.99 1.91
N GLN A 70 -0.72 5.92 1.35
CA GLN A 70 -0.15 5.90 0.01
C GLN A 70 -1.16 5.25 -0.92
N ILE A 71 -1.42 5.85 -2.07
CA ILE A 71 -2.34 5.31 -3.07
C ILE A 71 -1.59 5.17 -4.40
N LYS A 72 -1.67 3.99 -5.01
CA LYS A 72 -1.07 3.69 -6.31
C LYS A 72 -2.04 2.90 -7.17
N GLN A 73 -1.81 2.87 -8.48
CA GLN A 73 -2.68 2.19 -9.43
C GLN A 73 -1.89 1.19 -10.28
N ASN A 74 -2.45 0.00 -10.50
CA ASN A 74 -1.99 -0.97 -11.49
C ASN A 74 -3.19 -1.46 -12.30
N GLY A 75 -3.31 -0.99 -13.55
CA GLY A 75 -4.49 -1.24 -14.38
C GLY A 75 -5.79 -0.78 -13.71
N LEU A 76 -6.70 -1.72 -13.47
CA LEU A 76 -7.99 -1.48 -12.79
C LEU A 76 -7.91 -1.50 -11.27
N LEU A 77 -6.75 -1.84 -10.70
CA LEU A 77 -6.57 -1.92 -9.25
C LEU A 77 -6.08 -0.59 -8.71
N LYS A 78 -6.85 -0.01 -7.79
CA LYS A 78 -6.40 1.10 -6.94
C LYS A 78 -6.00 0.54 -5.58
N LEU A 79 -4.72 0.64 -5.26
CA LEU A 79 -4.12 0.05 -4.06
C LEU A 79 -3.84 1.14 -3.04
N ALA A 80 -4.28 0.94 -1.79
CA ALA A 80 -4.06 1.89 -0.70
C ALA A 80 -3.32 1.23 0.47
N ASP A 81 -2.13 1.75 0.79
CA ASP A 81 -1.34 1.33 1.95
C ASP A 81 -1.58 2.27 3.13
N PHE A 82 -2.13 1.74 4.23
CA PHE A 82 -2.40 2.51 5.43
C PHE A 82 -1.23 2.43 6.42
N PRO A 83 -1.00 3.50 7.21
CA PRO A 83 -0.14 3.45 8.38
C PRO A 83 -0.41 2.24 9.26
N GLY A 84 0.65 1.60 9.76
CA GLY A 84 0.51 0.45 10.64
C GLY A 84 -0.12 0.82 11.99
N LEU A 85 -1.09 0.01 12.43
CA LEU A 85 -1.68 0.13 13.76
C LEU A 85 -0.66 -0.17 14.86
N TYR A 86 -0.91 0.38 16.05
CA TYR A 86 -0.10 0.20 17.26
C TYR A 86 1.37 0.65 17.13
N ASP A 87 1.71 1.45 16.10
CA ASP A 87 2.95 2.21 16.15
C ASP A 87 2.83 3.26 17.26
N THR A 88 3.80 3.25 18.17
CA THR A 88 3.93 4.01 19.43
C THR A 88 3.80 5.54 19.36
N ARG A 89 3.22 6.11 18.30
CA ARG A 89 3.14 7.56 18.03
C ARG A 89 1.71 8.02 17.64
N GLY A 90 0.67 7.52 18.31
CA GLY A 90 -0.66 8.17 18.31
C GLY A 90 -1.49 8.07 17.02
N ILE A 91 -1.23 7.08 16.16
CA ILE A 91 -1.87 6.92 14.85
C ILE A 91 -3.30 6.34 14.94
N GLU A 92 -3.70 5.79 16.09
CA GLU A 92 -5.05 5.25 16.32
C GLU A 92 -6.16 6.29 16.08
N ILE A 93 -5.87 7.58 16.25
CA ILE A 93 -6.81 8.68 15.97
C ILE A 93 -6.90 9.00 14.46
N GLN A 94 -5.86 8.75 13.67
CA GLN A 94 -5.84 9.14 12.24
C GLN A 94 -6.65 8.21 11.34
N VAL A 95 -6.65 6.90 11.61
CA VAL A 95 -7.41 5.93 10.79
C VAL A 95 -8.92 6.15 10.93
N LEU A 96 -9.39 6.41 12.15
CA LEU A 96 -10.81 6.62 12.43
C LEU A 96 -11.31 7.92 11.76
N ASN A 97 -10.54 9.00 11.86
CA ASN A 97 -10.88 10.28 11.23
C ASN A 97 -10.90 10.20 9.69
N LEU A 98 -10.11 9.31 9.10
CA LEU A 98 -10.04 9.18 7.64
C LEU A 98 -11.16 8.32 7.06
N LEU A 99 -11.63 7.32 7.81
CA LEU A 99 -12.85 6.58 7.46
C LEU A 99 -14.12 7.42 7.65
N ILE A 100 -14.13 8.34 8.61
CA ILE A 100 -15.27 9.23 8.86
C ILE A 100 -15.27 10.43 7.89
N GLY A 101 -14.10 10.99 7.55
CA GLY A 101 -13.97 12.15 6.67
C GLY A 101 -14.00 11.86 5.16
N GLN A 102 -14.16 10.60 4.74
CA GLN A 102 -14.40 10.22 3.33
C GLN A 102 -15.82 9.70 3.09
N ILE A 103 -16.70 9.77 4.09
CA ILE A 103 -18.14 9.57 3.96
C ILE A 103 -18.80 10.96 4.02
N ASP A 104 -18.57 11.75 2.97
CA ASP A 104 -19.36 12.94 2.60
C ASP A 104 -19.49 12.95 1.07
#